data_AF-A0A2G6BZZ1-F1
#
_entry.id   AF-A0A2G6BZZ1-F1
#
_cell.length_a   1.000
_cell.length_b   1.000
_cell.length_c   1.000
_cell.angle_alpha   90.00
_cell.angle_beta   90.00
_cell.angle_gamma   90.00
#
_symmetry.space_group_name_H-M   'P 1'
#
loop_
_entity.id
_entity.type
_entity.pdbx_description
1 polymer ?
#
loop_
_entity_poly.entity_id
_entity_poly.type
_entity_poly.pdbx_seq_one_letter_code
_entity_poly.pdbx_strand_id
1 'polypeptide(L)' 'AHKIDTFETSILPYDDCCTLFLPPNPNTKAKKKYLEIEEKKVNIEEIVKKAVDTVEIIDL' A
#
# COMPACT_ATOMS: atom_id res chain seq x y z
N ALA A 1 2.86 -8.85 -18.61
CA ALA A 1 1.68 -8.00 -18.87
C ALA A 1 1.08 -8.34 -20.24
N HIS A 2 1.75 -8.06 -21.37
CA HIS A 2 1.17 -8.37 -22.70
C HIS A 2 0.87 -9.85 -22.98
N LYS A 3 1.67 -10.78 -22.45
CA LYS A 3 1.46 -12.23 -22.67
C LYS A 3 0.19 -12.79 -22.03
N ILE A 4 -0.42 -12.04 -21.11
CA ILE A 4 -1.66 -12.42 -20.40
C ILE A 4 -2.72 -11.32 -20.51
N ASP A 5 -2.55 -10.41 -21.48
CA ASP A 5 -3.51 -9.34 -21.80
C ASP A 5 -3.82 -8.35 -20.66
N THR A 6 -2.95 -8.20 -19.65
CA THR A 6 -3.19 -7.26 -18.53
C THR A 6 -2.60 -5.87 -18.71
N PHE A 7 -1.77 -5.67 -19.75
CA PHE A 7 -1.01 -4.42 -19.90
C PHE A 7 -1.93 -3.20 -20.06
N GLU A 8 -2.92 -3.28 -20.94
CA GLU A 8 -3.83 -2.16 -21.24
C GLU A 8 -4.58 -1.68 -19.98
N THR A 9 -4.95 -2.61 -19.09
CA THR A 9 -5.60 -2.26 -17.82
C THR A 9 -4.63 -1.65 -16.83
N SER A 10 -3.40 -2.17 -16.73
CA SER A 10 -2.40 -1.69 -15.77
C SER A 10 -1.85 -0.30 -16.08
N ILE A 11 -1.94 0.18 -17.32
CA ILE A 11 -1.44 1.51 -17.73
C ILE A 11 -2.51 2.61 -17.69
N LEU A 12 -3.71 2.31 -17.19
CA LEU A 12 -4.78 3.30 -17.09
C LEU A 12 -4.33 4.48 -16.20
N PRO A 13 -4.66 5.73 -16.57
CA PRO A 13 -4.15 6.94 -15.90
C PRO A 13 -4.96 7.25 -14.63
N TYR A 14 -5.06 6.28 -13.72
CA TYR A 14 -5.65 6.48 -12.41
C TYR A 14 -4.58 6.88 -11.41
N ASP A 15 -4.96 7.71 -10.43
CA ASP A 15 -4.06 8.09 -9.35
C ASP A 15 -3.82 6.88 -8.43
N ASP A 16 -2.63 6.31 -8.54
CA ASP A 16 -2.20 5.21 -7.70
C ASP A 16 -1.88 5.68 -6.26
N CYS A 17 -1.85 4.74 -5.32
CA CYS A 17 -1.51 5.00 -3.92
C CYS A 17 -0.18 5.74 -3.75
N CYS A 18 0.78 5.51 -4.66
CA CYS A 18 2.05 6.23 -4.68
C CYS A 18 1.87 7.73 -4.99
N THR A 19 0.98 8.09 -5.92
CA THR A 19 0.72 9.51 -6.23
C THR A 19 0.10 10.24 -5.05
N LEU A 20 -0.73 9.55 -4.26
CA LEU A 20 -1.45 10.15 -3.14
C LEU A 20 -0.65 10.18 -1.82
N PHE A 21 0.15 9.14 -1.55
CA PHE A 21 0.78 8.95 -0.24
C PHE A 21 2.30 9.04 -0.24
N LEU A 22 2.95 9.15 -1.40
CA LEU A 22 4.41 9.27 -1.44
C LEU A 22 4.83 10.61 -0.86
N PRO A 23 5.70 10.64 0.18
CA PRO A 23 6.25 11.88 0.67
C PRO A 23 7.18 12.49 -0.41
N PRO A 24 7.32 13.83 -0.46
CA PRO A 24 8.13 14.51 -1.48
C PRO A 24 9.61 14.10 -1.48
N ASN A 25 10.12 13.61 -0.34
CA ASN A 25 11.52 13.16 -0.19
C ASN A 25 11.57 11.77 0.46
N PRO A 26 11.38 10.68 -0.31
CA PRO A 26 11.40 9.33 0.24
C PRO A 26 12.82 8.90 0.60
N ASN A 27 12.97 8.24 1.76
CA ASN A 27 14.26 7.71 2.18
C ASN A 27 14.52 6.34 1.55
N THR A 28 15.43 6.28 0.57
CA THR A 28 15.78 5.06 -0.17
C THR A 28 16.64 4.06 0.64
N LYS A 29 17.18 4.46 1.80
CA LYS A 29 17.98 3.62 2.69
C LYS A 29 17.49 3.74 4.14
N ALA A 30 16.21 3.44 4.35
CA ALA A 30 15.61 3.40 5.68
C ALA A 30 16.34 2.39 6.58
N LYS A 31 16.62 2.78 7.84
CA LYS A 31 17.22 1.88 8.83
C LYS A 31 16.13 1.33 9.74
N LYS A 32 16.14 0.01 9.98
CA LYS A 32 15.14 -0.71 10.79
C LYS A 32 14.86 -0.04 12.14
N LYS A 33 15.91 0.42 12.84
CA LYS A 33 15.77 1.11 14.14
C LYS A 33 14.79 2.29 14.09
N TYR A 34 14.79 3.06 13.01
CA TYR A 34 13.88 4.21 12.89
C TYR A 34 12.46 3.76 12.53
N LEU A 35 12.32 2.73 11.69
CA LEU A 35 11.01 2.15 11.37
C LEU A 35 10.31 1.66 12.64
N GLU A 36 11.00 0.88 13.49
CA GLU A 36 10.45 0.37 14.76
C GLU A 36 10.03 1.48 15.73
N ILE A 37 10.64 2.66 15.66
CA ILE A 37 10.27 3.82 16.50
C ILE A 37 9.01 4.48 15.96
N GLU A 38 8.91 4.66 14.64
CA GLU A 38 7.75 5.28 14.00
C GLU A 38 6.53 4.35 14.06
N GLU A 39 6.72 3.05 13.83
CA GLU A 39 5.65 2.03 13.91
C GLU A 39 5.00 2.01 15.29
N LYS A 40 5.76 2.18 16.37
CA LYS A 40 5.21 2.26 17.75
C LYS A 40 4.29 3.45 18.00
N LYS A 41 4.32 4.48 17.14
CA LYS A 41 3.42 5.65 17.25
C LYS A 41 2.05 5.38 16.62
N VAL A 42 1.92 4.29 15.88
CA VAL A 42 0.71 3.92 15.13
C VAL A 42 0.16 2.62 15.71
N ASN A 43 -1.16 2.54 15.91
CA ASN A 43 -1.79 1.30 16.33
C ASN A 43 -1.99 0.37 15.11
N ILE A 44 -0.88 -0.21 14.63
CA ILE A 44 -0.86 -1.03 13.41
C ILE A 44 -1.76 -2.25 13.57
N GLU A 45 -1.74 -2.89 14.74
CA GLU A 45 -2.54 -4.09 15.01
C GLU A 45 -4.04 -3.82 14.85
N GLU A 46 -4.53 -2.70 15.38
CA GLU A 46 -5.95 -2.32 15.25
C GLU A 46 -6.31 -1.99 13.80
N ILE A 47 -5.45 -1.25 13.08
CA ILE A 47 -5.68 -0.87 11.68
C ILE A 47 -5.76 -2.12 10.81
N VAL A 48 -4.81 -3.05 10.97
CA VAL A 48 -4.77 -4.31 10.21
C VAL A 48 -6.00 -5.16 10.54
N LYS A 49 -6.34 -5.31 11.83
CA LYS A 49 -7.52 -6.07 12.24
C LYS A 49 -8.78 -5.51 11.59
N LYS A 50 -8.98 -4.19 11.65
CA LYS A 50 -10.13 -3.53 11.03
C LYS A 50 -10.18 -3.78 9.52
N ALA A 51 -9.05 -3.64 8.83
CA ALA A 51 -8.98 -3.85 7.37
C ALA A 51 -9.37 -5.28 6.96
N VAL A 52 -8.94 -6.28 7.74
CA VAL A 52 -9.29 -7.69 7.51
C VAL A 52 -10.76 -7.94 7.85
N ASP A 53 -11.25 -7.42 8.98
CA ASP A 53 -12.64 -7.63 9.41
C ASP A 53 -13.66 -7.01 8.44
N THR A 54 -13.29 -5.95 7.73
CA THR A 54 -14.16 -5.26 6.75
C THR A 54 -13.93 -5.70 5.31
N VAL A 55 -13.18 -6.77 5.07
CA VAL A 55 -12.94 -7.25 3.70
C VAL A 55 -14.25 -7.68 3.04
N GLU A 56 -14.46 -7.28 1.80
CA GLU A 56 -15.61 -7.72 1.00
C GLU A 56 -15.25 -9.00 0.24
N ILE A 57 -16.12 -10.00 0.33
CA ILE A 57 -16.00 -11.26 -0.43
C ILE A 57 -17.13 -11.28 -1.45
N ILE A 58 -16.75 -11.37 -2.73
CA ILE A 58 -17.69 -11.45 -3.85
C ILE A 58 -17.54 -12.83 -4.46
N ASP A 59 -18.62 -13.62 -4.43
CA ASP A 59 -18.69 -14.89 -5.14
C ASP A 59 -18.86 -14.63 -6.65
N LEU A 60 -18.06 -15.31 -7.46
CA LEU A 60 -17.99 -15.19 -8.91
C LEU A 60 -18.93 -16.15 -9.63
#